data_AF-A0A0D0CRR9-F1
#
_entry.id   AF-A0A0D0CRR9-F1
#
_cell.length_a   1.000
_cell.length_b   1.000
_cell.length_c   1.000
_cell.angle_alpha   90.00
_cell.angle_beta   90.00
_cell.angle_gamma   90.00
#
_symmetry.space_group_name_H-M   'P 1'
#
loop_
_entity.id
_entity.type
_entity.pdbx_description
1 polymer ?
#
loop_
_entity_poly.entity_id
_entity_poly.type
_entity_poly.pdbx_seq_one_letter_code
_entity_poly.pdbx_strand_id
1 'polypeptide(L)'
;MPIQTLTDHWTSEHKQAWQVIDLAEKLHITQLPELLQWFPFLMNHPDNPQEMCDIPLTECPWYNGKIKVFNSASVTFFAPSDISRVDGMQHELICSCPVWRTKHP
;
A
#
# COMPACT_ATOMS: atom_id res chain seq x y z
N MET A 1 -36.27 -25.20 3.23
CA MET A 1 -35.09 -24.33 3.03
C MET A 1 -33.84 -25.20 3.05
N PRO A 2 -32.96 -25.09 2.04
CA PRO A 2 -31.55 -25.40 2.22
C PRO A 2 -30.72 -24.12 2.05
N ILE A 3 -29.81 -23.90 2.99
CA ILE A 3 -28.80 -22.84 2.94
C ILE A 3 -27.79 -23.27 1.86
N GLN A 4 -27.75 -22.53 0.75
CA GLN A 4 -26.70 -22.68 -0.25
C GLN A 4 -25.41 -22.13 0.36
N THR A 5 -24.43 -23.01 0.53
CA THR A 5 -23.06 -22.63 0.87
C THR A 5 -22.51 -21.75 -0.24
N LEU A 6 -22.34 -20.47 0.05
CA LEU A 6 -21.64 -19.52 -0.79
C LEU A 6 -20.19 -20.02 -0.91
N THR A 7 -19.86 -20.64 -2.05
CA THR A 7 -18.48 -20.91 -2.39
C THR A 7 -17.81 -19.57 -2.64
N ASP A 8 -16.99 -19.17 -1.67
CA ASP A 8 -16.11 -18.01 -1.69
C ASP A 8 -15.07 -18.14 -2.82
N HIS A 9 -15.51 -17.82 -4.02
CA HIS A 9 -14.69 -17.58 -5.19
C HIS A 9 -14.14 -16.15 -5.10
N TRP A 10 -13.40 -15.82 -4.02
CA TRP A 10 -12.68 -14.56 -3.94
C TRP A 10 -11.64 -14.54 -5.05
N THR A 11 -11.99 -13.89 -6.15
CA THR A 11 -11.20 -13.79 -7.37
C THR A 11 -9.87 -13.12 -7.04
N SER A 12 -8.82 -13.72 -7.57
CA SER A 12 -7.39 -13.42 -7.37
C SER A 12 -6.94 -11.99 -7.78
N GLU A 13 -7.85 -11.05 -7.99
CA GLU A 13 -7.58 -9.72 -8.56
C GLU A 13 -7.17 -8.66 -7.52
N HIS A 14 -7.34 -8.93 -6.23
CA HIS A 14 -7.06 -7.96 -5.15
C HIS A 14 -5.58 -7.87 -4.75
N LYS A 15 -4.70 -8.68 -5.36
CA LYS A 15 -3.28 -8.78 -5.02
C LYS A 15 -2.46 -8.73 -6.31
N GLN A 16 -2.44 -7.59 -6.98
CA GLN A 16 -1.58 -7.46 -8.14
C GLN A 16 -0.13 -7.39 -7.66
N ALA A 17 0.65 -8.38 -8.07
CA ALA A 17 2.09 -8.39 -7.88
C ALA A 17 2.74 -7.66 -9.05
N TRP A 18 3.41 -6.55 -8.78
CA TRP A 18 4.14 -5.74 -9.77
C TRP A 18 5.62 -6.02 -9.62
N GLN A 19 6.38 -6.03 -10.72
CA GLN A 19 7.82 -5.83 -10.58
C GLN A 19 8.06 -4.43 -10.03
N VAL A 20 9.12 -4.26 -9.25
CA VAL A 20 9.46 -2.94 -8.68
C VAL A 20 9.57 -1.89 -9.77
N ILE A 21 10.18 -2.23 -10.90
CA ILE A 21 10.38 -1.32 -12.05
C ILE A 21 9.04 -0.90 -12.65
N ASP A 22 8.13 -1.85 -12.92
CA ASP A 22 6.79 -1.55 -13.43
C ASP A 22 6.01 -0.64 -12.48
N LEU A 23 6.18 -0.86 -11.17
CA LEU A 23 5.53 -0.06 -10.13
C LEU A 23 6.12 1.36 -10.05
N ALA A 24 7.45 1.48 -10.19
CA ALA A 24 8.18 2.74 -10.21
C ALA A 24 7.67 3.63 -11.36
N GLU A 25 7.52 3.05 -12.55
CA GLU A 25 6.96 3.72 -13.72
C GLU A 25 5.50 4.16 -13.48
N LYS A 26 4.67 3.25 -12.96
CA LYS A 26 3.25 3.54 -12.68
C LYS A 26 3.05 4.68 -11.67
N LEU A 27 3.88 4.73 -10.64
CA LEU A 27 3.81 5.73 -9.57
C LEU A 27 4.57 7.03 -9.93
N HIS A 28 5.31 7.04 -11.03
CA HIS A 28 6.25 8.11 -11.38
C HIS A 28 7.32 8.35 -10.30
N ILE A 29 7.79 7.27 -9.68
CA ILE A 29 8.85 7.29 -8.65
C ILE A 29 10.01 6.45 -9.16
N THR A 30 10.88 7.04 -9.96
CA THR A 30 12.02 6.34 -10.58
C THR A 30 12.99 5.77 -9.55
N GLN A 31 13.10 6.42 -8.39
CA GLN A 31 13.97 6.02 -7.28
C GLN A 31 13.38 4.94 -6.36
N LEU A 32 12.24 4.34 -6.72
CA LEU A 32 11.58 3.33 -5.90
C LEU A 32 12.48 2.11 -5.59
N PRO A 33 13.27 1.56 -6.55
CA PRO A 33 14.20 0.47 -6.26
C PRO A 33 15.24 0.82 -5.19
N GLU A 34 15.78 2.03 -5.21
CA GLU A 34 16.76 2.52 -4.24
C GLU A 34 16.13 2.72 -2.87
N LEU A 35 14.94 3.32 -2.81
CA LEU A 35 14.16 3.50 -1.58
C LEU A 35 13.86 2.16 -0.89
N LEU A 36 13.54 1.12 -1.67
CA LEU A 36 13.30 -0.22 -1.13
C LEU A 36 14.55 -0.91 -0.60
N GLN A 37 15.73 -0.53 -1.08
CA GLN A 37 17.00 -1.05 -0.57
C GLN A 37 17.39 -0.34 0.73
N TRP A 38 17.21 0.98 0.80
CA TRP A 38 17.48 1.75 2.02
C TRP A 38 16.50 1.45 3.15
N PHE A 39 15.22 1.21 2.84
CA PHE A 39 14.19 1.04 3.88
C PHE A 39 14.50 -0.09 4.89
N PRO A 40 14.83 -1.34 4.49
CA PRO A 40 15.24 -2.39 5.42
C PRO A 40 16.50 -2.04 6.21
N PHE A 41 17.45 -1.35 5.59
CA PHE A 41 18.67 -0.91 6.27
C PHE A 41 18.34 0.08 7.40
N LEU A 42 17.55 1.11 7.10
CA LEU A 42 17.11 2.09 8.09
C LEU A 42 16.32 1.45 9.23
N MET A 43 15.45 0.47 8.93
CA MET A 43 14.70 -0.25 9.96
C MET A 43 15.59 -1.08 10.89
N ASN A 44 16.70 -1.63 10.38
CA ASN A 44 17.63 -2.43 11.18
C ASN A 44 18.67 -1.59 11.94
N HIS A 45 18.84 -0.32 11.56
CA HIS A 45 19.81 0.60 12.15
C HIS A 45 19.15 1.93 12.55
N PRO A 46 18.20 1.93 13.50
CA PRO A 46 17.41 3.12 13.85
C PRO A 46 18.24 4.25 14.47
N ASP A 47 19.39 3.93 15.09
CA ASP A 47 20.31 4.89 15.69
C ASP A 47 21.42 5.34 14.72
N ASN A 48 21.38 4.93 13.45
CA ASN A 48 22.38 5.37 12.47
C ASN A 48 22.23 6.88 12.24
N PRO A 49 23.28 7.68 12.49
CA PRO A 49 23.23 9.13 12.31
C PRO A 49 23.29 9.56 10.83
N GLN A 50 23.53 8.64 9.90
CA GLN A 50 23.62 8.94 8.48
C GLN A 50 22.23 9.18 7.88
N GLU A 51 22.16 10.22 7.06
CA GLU A 51 20.99 10.46 6.21
C GLU A 51 20.90 9.37 5.13
N MET A 52 19.68 9.11 4.67
CA MET A 52 19.42 8.04 3.69
C MET A 52 20.26 8.16 2.41
N CYS A 53 20.53 9.39 1.94
CA CYS A 53 21.33 9.66 0.75
C CYS A 53 22.84 9.37 0.94
N ASP A 54 23.32 9.30 2.19
CA ASP A 54 24.73 9.07 2.51
C ASP A 54 25.06 7.58 2.66
N ILE A 55 24.03 6.73 2.73
CA ILE A 55 24.18 5.28 2.85
C ILE A 55 24.44 4.69 1.46
N PRO A 56 25.62 4.09 1.21
CA PRO A 56 25.91 3.48 -0.08
C PRO A 56 24.95 2.32 -0.37
N LEU A 57 24.34 2.30 -1.56
CA LEU A 57 23.46 1.19 -1.98
C LEU A 57 24.16 -0.17 -1.95
N THR A 58 25.49 -0.20 -2.06
CA THR A 58 26.32 -1.42 -1.93
C THR A 58 26.25 -2.05 -0.54
N GLU A 59 25.92 -1.27 0.48
CA GLU A 59 25.72 -1.76 1.86
C GLU A 59 24.28 -2.24 2.10
N CYS A 60 23.37 -1.90 1.19
CA CYS A 60 21.97 -2.27 1.30
C CYS A 60 21.69 -3.62 0.61
N PRO A 61 20.72 -4.40 1.10
CA PRO A 61 20.31 -5.62 0.45
C PRO A 61 19.64 -5.32 -0.89
N TRP A 62 20.17 -5.87 -1.98
CA TRP A 62 19.59 -5.73 -3.32
C TRP A 62 18.20 -6.40 -3.41
N TYR A 63 17.21 -5.68 -3.93
CA TYR A 63 15.86 -6.19 -4.15
C TYR A 63 15.30 -5.80 -5.51
N ASN A 64 15.06 -6.79 -6.37
CA ASN A 64 14.38 -6.62 -7.66
C ASN A 64 13.19 -7.60 -7.79
N GLY A 65 12.53 -7.87 -6.67
CA GLY A 65 11.44 -8.84 -6.58
C GLY A 65 10.08 -8.25 -6.94
N LYS A 66 9.03 -9.07 -6.79
CA LYS A 66 7.65 -8.61 -6.95
C LYS A 66 7.10 -8.00 -5.66
N ILE A 67 6.48 -6.84 -5.78
CA ILE A 67 5.78 -6.16 -4.69
C ILE A 67 4.29 -6.38 -4.84
N LYS A 68 3.63 -6.74 -3.74
CA LYS A 68 2.16 -6.81 -3.68
C LYS A 68 1.64 -5.41 -3.41
N VAL A 69 0.80 -4.90 -4.31
CA VAL A 69 0.14 -3.61 -4.16
C VAL A 69 -1.29 -3.83 -3.65
N PHE A 70 -1.66 -3.11 -2.60
CA PHE A 70 -3.01 -3.09 -2.06
C PHE A 70 -3.57 -1.67 -2.25
N ASN A 71 -4.65 -1.56 -3.00
CA ASN A 71 -5.29 -0.26 -3.21
C ASN A 71 -6.08 0.11 -1.96
N SER A 72 -5.92 1.35 -1.50
CA SER A 72 -6.70 1.94 -0.41
C SER A 72 -7.13 3.34 -0.78
N ALA A 73 -8.20 3.82 -0.16
CA ALA A 73 -8.65 5.19 -0.24
C ALA A 73 -8.76 5.73 1.19
N SER A 74 -8.25 6.93 1.42
CA SER A 74 -8.50 7.68 2.64
C SER A 74 -9.73 8.55 2.47
N VAL A 75 -10.66 8.51 3.42
CA VAL A 75 -11.82 9.40 3.46
C VAL A 75 -11.82 10.20 4.75
N THR A 76 -12.05 11.50 4.61
CA THR A 76 -12.30 12.40 5.74
C THR A 76 -13.78 12.77 5.71
N PHE A 77 -14.50 12.52 6.79
CA PHE A 77 -15.91 12.89 6.91
C PHE A 77 -16.24 13.39 8.31
N PHE A 78 -17.30 14.18 8.42
CA PHE A 78 -17.80 14.66 9.70
C PHE A 78 -18.93 13.74 10.17
N ALA A 79 -18.77 13.19 11.37
CA ALA A 79 -19.75 12.33 12.03
C ALA A 79 -20.27 13.05 13.29
N PRO A 80 -21.32 13.89 13.18
CA PRO A 80 -21.79 14.70 14.32
C PRO A 80 -22.28 13.86 15.51
N SER A 81 -22.63 12.60 15.28
CA SER A 81 -23.02 11.65 16.33
C SER A 81 -21.85 11.01 17.06
N ASP A 82 -20.61 11.13 16.57
CA ASP A 82 -19.43 10.53 17.17
C ASP A 82 -18.64 11.56 18.00
N ILE A 83 -18.88 11.55 19.31
CA ILE A 83 -18.27 12.46 20.29
C ILE A 83 -16.80 12.07 20.57
N SER A 84 -16.32 10.93 20.07
CA SER A 84 -15.00 10.40 20.42
C SER A 84 -13.82 11.12 19.77
N ARG A 85 -14.04 12.03 18.81
CA ARG A 85 -12.99 12.81 18.14
C ARG A 85 -13.22 14.32 18.22
N VAL A 86 -12.11 15.06 18.22
CA VAL A 86 -12.11 16.54 18.24
C VAL A 86 -12.92 17.05 17.05
N ASP A 87 -13.97 17.82 17.36
CA ASP A 87 -14.85 18.47 16.37
C ASP A 87 -15.51 17.51 15.38
N GLY A 88 -15.81 16.27 15.78
CA GLY A 88 -16.57 15.29 14.97
C GLY A 88 -15.91 14.86 13.65
N MET A 89 -14.64 15.22 13.41
CA MET A 89 -13.91 14.84 12.20
C MET A 89 -13.35 13.41 12.30
N GLN A 90 -13.71 12.59 11.31
CA GLN A 90 -13.25 11.22 11.15
C GLN A 90 -12.33 11.10 9.94
N HIS A 91 -11.34 10.22 10.08
CA HIS A 91 -10.44 9.84 9.00
C HIS A 91 -10.35 8.32 8.97
N GLU A 92 -10.85 7.72 7.89
CA GLU A 92 -10.88 6.28 7.69
C GLU A 92 -10.05 5.88 6.47
N LEU A 93 -9.39 4.72 6.57
CA LEU A 93 -8.71 4.08 5.45
C LEU A 93 -9.55 2.89 5.00
N ILE A 94 -10.07 2.95 3.78
CA ILE A 94 -10.93 1.93 3.21
C ILE A 94 -10.13 1.20 2.12
N CYS A 95 -10.18 -0.13 2.11
CA CYS A 95 -9.62 -0.91 1.00
C CYS A 95 -10.40 -0.58 -0.29
N SER A 96 -9.71 -0.10 -1.32
CA SER A 96 -10.32 0.27 -2.59
C SER A 96 -10.30 -0.91 -3.55
N CYS A 97 -11.47 -1.29 -4.04
CA CYS A 97 -11.58 -2.27 -5.13
C CYS A 97 -11.59 -1.52 -6.46
N PRO A 98 -10.56 -1.65 -7.33
CA PRO A 98 -10.49 -0.88 -8.58
C PRO A 98 -11.67 -1.12 -9.53
N VAL A 99 -12.42 -2.22 -9.33
CA VAL A 99 -13.57 -2.66 -10.14
C VAL A 99 -14.92 -2.10 -9.67
N TRP A 100 -14.97 -1.25 -8.62
CA TRP A 100 -16.25 -0.83 -8.02
C TRP A 100 -17.18 -0.03 -8.96
N ARG A 101 -16.67 0.47 -10.10
CA ARG A 101 -17.42 1.30 -11.05
C ARG A 101 -17.25 0.91 -12.53
N THR A 102 -16.93 -0.33 -12.84
CA THR A 102 -17.08 -0.80 -14.23
C THR A 102 -18.56 -1.00 -14.55
N LYS A 103 -19.06 -0.22 -15.52
CA LYS A 103 -20.38 -0.45 -16.14
C LYS A 103 -20.44 -1.89 -16.65
N HIS A 104 -21.46 -2.63 -16.26
CA HIS A 104 -21.87 -3.84 -16.99
C HIS A 104 -22.11 -3.48 -18.47
N PRO A 105 -21.72 -4.32 -19.44
CA PRO A 105 -22.26 -4.24 -20.79
C PRO A 105 -23.78 -4.41 -20.80
#